data_AF-Q2KM65-F1
#
_entry.id   AF-Q2KM65-F1
#
_cell.length_a   1.000
_cell.length_b   1.000
_cell.length_c   1.000
_cell.angle_alpha   90.00
_cell.angle_beta   90.00
_cell.angle_gamma   90.00
#
_symmetry.space_group_name_H-M   'P 1'
#
loop_
_entity.id
_entity.type
_entity.pdbx_description
1 polymer ?
#
loop_
_entity_poly.entity_id
_entity_poly.type
_entity_poly.pdbx_seq_one_letter_code
_entity_poly.pdbx_strand_id
1 'polypeptide(L)'
;MLLLLTLTLINIFIHKKLYIDIKLIILWLGIFFQQMISLILFKLDFAIFIKNLFSILLIIIITSISHAIVDKDSFFYKYRNFAIFCTLIIIAQSFVVYVLKKPINAILLLPQSDSSNWVEQSLRPMSLFTEPQTYCSFIFPAFLLCYKKKDYFGTFTIFLGIFLSGSSLGIMMIVFLGLITFFKSSISFFKNV
;
A
#
# COMPACT_ATOMS: atom_id res chain seq x y z
N MET A 1 10.93 -3.23 -11.33
CA MET A 1 9.81 -3.35 -12.31
C MET A 1 10.09 -4.42 -13.37
N LEU A 2 11.23 -4.38 -14.07
CA LEU A 2 11.67 -5.44 -15.02
C LEU A 2 11.72 -6.85 -14.40
N LEU A 3 12.17 -6.98 -13.15
CA LEU A 3 12.16 -8.26 -12.41
C LEU A 3 10.73 -8.80 -12.23
N LEU A 4 9.76 -7.95 -11.91
CA LEU A 4 8.36 -8.36 -11.78
C LEU A 4 7.78 -8.75 -13.14
N LEU A 5 8.10 -8.00 -14.21
CA LEU A 5 7.68 -8.33 -15.57
C LEU A 5 8.22 -9.70 -16.02
N THR A 6 9.51 -9.94 -15.81
CA THR A 6 10.16 -11.19 -16.16
C THR A 6 9.58 -12.36 -15.38
N LEU A 7 9.40 -12.21 -14.06
CA LEU A 7 8.72 -13.21 -13.23
C LEU A 7 7.29 -13.46 -13.71
N THR A 8 6.52 -12.42 -14.09
CA THR A 8 5.16 -12.60 -14.62
C THR A 8 5.12 -13.30 -15.98
N LEU A 9 6.03 -12.96 -16.90
CA LEU A 9 6.11 -13.60 -18.20
C LEU A 9 6.47 -15.07 -18.05
N ILE A 10 7.47 -15.39 -17.22
CA ILE A 10 7.84 -16.76 -16.87
C ILE A 10 6.62 -17.52 -16.33
N ASN A 11 5.84 -16.89 -15.44
CA ASN A 11 4.66 -17.51 -14.84
C ASN A 11 3.53 -17.77 -15.87
N ILE A 12 3.31 -16.84 -16.81
CA ILE A 12 2.38 -17.02 -17.95
C ILE A 12 2.83 -18.21 -18.81
N PHE A 13 4.12 -18.29 -19.11
CA PHE A 13 4.70 -19.39 -19.90
C PHE A 13 4.53 -20.75 -19.21
N ILE A 14 4.69 -20.81 -17.88
CA ILE A 14 4.59 -22.05 -17.09
C ILE A 14 3.13 -22.50 -16.96
N HIS A 15 2.21 -21.62 -16.55
CA HIS A 15 0.85 -22.03 -16.20
C HIS A 15 -0.17 -21.90 -17.33
N LYS A 16 0.16 -21.20 -18.42
CA LYS A 16 -0.67 -20.98 -19.63
C LYS A 16 -2.10 -20.49 -19.34
N LYS A 17 -2.36 -19.93 -18.16
CA LYS A 17 -3.67 -19.43 -17.73
C LYS A 17 -3.51 -18.05 -17.12
N LEU A 18 -4.32 -17.12 -17.60
CA LEU A 18 -4.43 -15.76 -17.07
C LEU A 18 -5.80 -15.63 -16.40
N TYR A 19 -5.82 -15.14 -15.16
CA TYR A 19 -7.04 -14.93 -14.41
C TYR A 19 -7.22 -13.44 -14.17
N ILE A 20 -8.16 -12.81 -14.86
CA ILE A 20 -8.37 -11.37 -14.73
C ILE A 20 -9.66 -11.14 -13.95
N ASP A 21 -9.58 -10.53 -12.77
CA ASP A 21 -10.76 -10.10 -12.02
C ASP A 21 -11.38 -8.88 -12.72
N ILE A 22 -12.66 -8.97 -13.11
CA ILE A 22 -13.38 -7.90 -13.78
C ILE A 22 -13.43 -6.61 -12.96
N LYS A 23 -13.43 -6.71 -11.62
CA LYS A 23 -13.40 -5.53 -10.74
C LYS A 23 -12.08 -4.79 -10.83
N LEU A 24 -10.97 -5.53 -11.00
CA LEU A 24 -9.67 -4.92 -11.27
C LEU A 24 -9.69 -4.22 -12.62
N ILE A 25 -10.24 -4.84 -13.67
CA ILE A 25 -10.35 -4.21 -15.00
C ILE A 25 -11.09 -2.86 -14.91
N ILE A 26 -12.21 -2.81 -14.19
CA ILE A 26 -12.99 -1.57 -14.00
C ILE A 26 -12.16 -0.48 -13.30
N LEU A 27 -11.43 -0.85 -12.23
CA LEU A 27 -10.54 0.08 -11.54
C LEU A 27 -9.45 0.61 -12.47
N TRP A 28 -8.86 -0.26 -13.29
CA TRP A 28 -7.83 0.12 -14.26
C TRP A 28 -8.34 1.02 -15.38
N LEU A 29 -9.55 0.76 -15.88
CA LEU A 29 -10.22 1.65 -16.82
C LEU A 29 -10.44 3.03 -16.20
N GLY A 30 -10.86 3.10 -14.94
CA GLY A 30 -10.99 4.36 -14.21
C GLY A 30 -9.68 5.14 -14.15
N ILE A 31 -8.57 4.48 -13.80
CA ILE A 31 -7.23 5.10 -13.76
C ILE A 31 -6.78 5.54 -15.16
N PHE A 32 -7.05 4.73 -16.20
CA PHE A 32 -6.76 5.09 -17.58
C PHE A 32 -7.52 6.35 -18.00
N PHE A 33 -8.82 6.44 -17.71
CA PHE A 33 -9.63 7.63 -17.97
C PHE A 33 -9.12 8.85 -17.20
N GLN A 34 -8.72 8.68 -15.94
CA GLN A 34 -8.09 9.75 -15.16
C GLN A 34 -6.82 10.26 -15.86
N GLN A 35 -5.97 9.38 -16.41
CA GLN A 35 -4.79 9.78 -17.16
C GLN A 35 -5.16 10.54 -18.46
N MET A 36 -6.21 10.13 -19.18
CA MET A 36 -6.70 10.88 -20.35
C MET A 36 -7.14 12.30 -19.97
N ILE A 37 -7.91 12.42 -18.88
CA ILE A 37 -8.34 13.72 -18.36
C ILE A 37 -7.12 14.57 -17.98
N SER A 38 -6.10 13.97 -17.37
CA SER A 38 -4.87 14.67 -17.00
C SER A 38 -4.10 15.22 -18.19
N LEU A 39 -4.09 14.49 -19.31
CA LEU A 39 -3.45 14.92 -20.54
C LEU A 39 -4.16 16.11 -21.18
N ILE A 40 -5.50 16.10 -21.15
CA ILE A 40 -6.33 17.15 -21.77
C ILE A 40 -6.39 18.41 -20.90
N LEU A 41 -6.69 18.27 -19.60
CA LEU A 41 -6.97 19.41 -18.71
C LEU A 41 -5.71 19.99 -18.06
N PHE A 42 -4.71 19.16 -17.78
CA PHE A 42 -3.51 19.56 -17.03
C PHE A 42 -2.25 19.62 -17.90
N LYS A 43 -2.40 19.49 -19.23
CA LYS A 43 -1.31 19.54 -20.23
C LYS A 43 -0.13 18.64 -19.84
N LEU A 44 -0.43 17.43 -19.39
CA LEU A 44 0.59 16.45 -19.03
C LEU A 44 1.49 16.15 -20.23
N ASP A 45 2.80 16.06 -20.00
CA ASP A 45 3.76 15.68 -21.04
C ASP A 45 3.41 14.30 -21.62
N PHE A 46 3.35 14.21 -22.95
CA PHE A 46 3.04 12.98 -23.66
C PHE A 46 4.02 11.84 -23.32
N ALA A 47 5.30 12.14 -23.08
CA ALA A 47 6.28 11.12 -22.68
C ALA A 47 5.96 10.53 -21.29
N ILE A 48 5.52 11.37 -20.35
CA ILE A 48 5.10 10.95 -19.01
C ILE A 48 3.80 10.13 -19.10
N PHE A 49 2.87 10.55 -19.94
CA PHE A 49 1.65 9.80 -20.22
C PHE A 49 1.91 8.40 -20.75
N ILE A 50 2.79 8.26 -21.75
CA ILE A 50 3.17 6.95 -22.30
C ILE A 50 3.82 6.08 -21.22
N LYS A 51 4.74 6.63 -20.41
CA LYS A 51 5.35 5.91 -19.28
C LYS A 51 4.30 5.43 -18.27
N ASN A 52 3.31 6.25 -17.95
CA ASN A 52 2.23 5.90 -17.03
C ASN A 52 1.34 4.80 -17.61
N LEU A 53 1.00 4.86 -18.91
CA LEU A 53 0.25 3.82 -19.59
C LEU A 53 0.96 2.46 -19.56
N PHE A 54 2.26 2.45 -19.89
CA PHE A 54 3.05 1.22 -19.77
C PHE A 54 3.05 0.67 -18.36
N SER A 55 3.15 1.54 -17.34
CA SER A 55 3.12 1.15 -15.93
C SER A 55 1.77 0.53 -15.55
N ILE A 56 0.65 1.10 -16.01
CA ILE A 56 -0.70 0.58 -15.77
C ILE A 56 -0.86 -0.82 -16.39
N LEU A 57 -0.49 -0.99 -17.66
CA LEU A 57 -0.53 -2.29 -18.35
C LEU A 57 0.30 -3.35 -17.61
N LEU A 58 1.48 -2.97 -17.13
CA LEU A 58 2.35 -3.82 -16.32
C LEU A 58 1.68 -4.30 -15.04
N ILE A 59 1.01 -3.40 -14.32
CA ILE A 59 0.34 -3.73 -13.06
C ILE A 59 -0.89 -4.62 -13.31
N ILE A 60 -1.62 -4.43 -14.41
CA ILE A 60 -2.73 -5.33 -14.83
C ILE A 60 -2.22 -6.76 -15.02
N ILE A 61 -1.11 -6.92 -15.72
CA ILE A 61 -0.50 -8.24 -15.97
C ILE A 61 -0.05 -8.89 -14.65
N ILE A 62 0.62 -8.13 -13.77
CA ILE A 62 1.06 -8.65 -12.47
C ILE A 62 -0.13 -9.07 -11.60
N THR A 63 -1.15 -8.21 -11.49
CA THR A 63 -2.30 -8.46 -10.60
C THR A 63 -3.20 -9.60 -11.07
N SER A 64 -3.34 -9.80 -12.37
CA SER A 64 -4.11 -10.93 -12.93
C SER A 64 -3.46 -12.30 -12.66
N ILE A 65 -2.15 -12.42 -12.81
CA ILE A 65 -1.46 -13.70 -12.54
C ILE A 65 -1.47 -14.05 -11.05
N SER A 66 -1.35 -13.03 -10.20
CA SER A 66 -1.25 -13.19 -8.74
C SER A 66 -2.50 -13.83 -8.12
N HIS A 67 -3.69 -13.54 -8.64
CA HIS A 67 -4.95 -14.05 -8.07
C HIS A 67 -5.10 -15.58 -8.21
N ALA A 68 -4.41 -16.20 -9.18
CA ALA A 68 -4.58 -17.61 -9.50
C ALA A 68 -3.71 -18.56 -8.66
N ILE A 69 -2.57 -18.06 -8.17
CA ILE A 69 -1.49 -18.89 -7.62
C ILE A 69 -1.31 -18.65 -6.11
N VAL A 70 -1.77 -17.50 -5.61
CA VAL A 70 -1.53 -17.11 -4.22
C VAL A 70 -2.57 -17.75 -3.30
N ASP A 71 -2.10 -18.68 -2.46
CA ASP A 71 -2.85 -19.11 -1.27
C ASP A 71 -3.10 -17.90 -0.37
N LYS A 72 -4.38 -17.55 -0.23
CA LYS A 72 -4.87 -16.37 0.51
C LYS A 72 -4.50 -16.44 1.98
N ASP A 73 -4.47 -17.63 2.57
CA ASP A 73 -4.16 -17.79 4.00
C ASP A 73 -2.66 -17.68 4.25
N SER A 74 -1.84 -18.37 3.46
CA SER A 74 -0.38 -18.22 3.51
C SER A 74 0.05 -16.77 3.27
N PHE A 75 -0.55 -16.11 2.28
CA PHE A 75 -0.29 -14.69 2.00
C PHE A 75 -0.63 -13.80 3.18
N PHE A 76 -1.81 -14.00 3.79
CA PHE A 76 -2.25 -13.23 4.94
C PHE A 76 -1.22 -13.30 6.08
N TYR A 77 -0.81 -14.50 6.50
CA TYR A 77 0.10 -14.64 7.64
C TYR A 77 1.49 -14.07 7.36
N LYS A 78 2.04 -14.31 6.16
CA LYS A 78 3.34 -13.76 5.77
C LYS A 78 3.31 -12.24 5.75
N TYR A 79 2.29 -11.67 5.13
CA TYR A 79 2.17 -10.23 4.98
C TYR A 79 1.84 -9.53 6.30
N ARG A 80 0.98 -10.13 7.15
CA ARG A 80 0.73 -9.68 8.52
C ARG A 80 2.02 -9.65 9.34
N ASN A 81 2.79 -10.73 9.34
CA ASN A 81 4.00 -10.82 10.15
C ASN A 81 5.05 -9.80 9.68
N PHE A 82 5.21 -9.64 8.37
CA PHE A 82 6.04 -8.58 7.81
C PHE A 82 5.55 -7.19 8.21
N ALA A 83 4.24 -6.96 8.19
CA ALA A 83 3.67 -5.68 8.57
C ALA A 83 3.93 -5.35 10.04
N ILE A 84 3.70 -6.31 10.94
CA ILE A 84 4.00 -6.18 12.38
C ILE A 84 5.49 -5.87 12.58
N PHE A 85 6.39 -6.58 11.90
CA PHE A 85 7.83 -6.32 11.97
C PHE A 85 8.17 -4.87 11.58
N CYS A 86 7.65 -4.40 10.45
CA CYS A 86 7.82 -3.01 10.03
C CYS A 86 7.26 -2.01 11.05
N THR A 87 6.11 -2.32 11.66
CA THR A 87 5.49 -1.49 12.70
C THR A 87 6.31 -1.44 13.98
N LEU A 88 6.94 -2.54 14.42
CA LEU A 88 7.82 -2.54 15.58
C LEU A 88 9.00 -1.56 15.40
N ILE A 89 9.54 -1.49 14.18
CA ILE A 89 10.59 -0.50 13.84
C ILE A 89 10.04 0.93 13.94
N ILE A 90 8.81 1.19 13.48
CA ILE A 90 8.15 2.51 13.67
C ILE A 90 8.05 2.87 15.14
N ILE A 91 7.64 1.92 15.99
CA ILE A 91 7.50 2.18 17.43
C ILE A 91 8.87 2.58 18.02
N ALA A 92 9.92 1.82 17.73
CA ALA A 92 11.28 2.16 18.17
C ALA A 92 11.75 3.53 17.65
N GLN A 93 11.56 3.80 16.36
CA GLN A 93 11.90 5.08 15.74
C GLN A 93 11.09 6.24 16.31
N SER A 94 9.81 6.04 16.63
CA SER A 94 8.95 7.06 17.23
C SER A 94 9.43 7.50 18.60
N PHE A 95 10.01 6.60 19.39
CA PHE A 95 10.64 6.96 20.65
C PHE A 95 11.84 7.89 20.43
N VAL A 96 12.71 7.56 19.46
CA VAL A 96 13.88 8.39 19.13
C VAL A 96 13.47 9.78 18.63
N VAL A 97 12.50 9.83 17.72
CA VAL A 97 12.06 11.08 17.09
C VAL A 97 11.22 11.94 18.04
N TYR A 98 10.21 11.37 18.68
CA TYR A 98 9.23 12.15 19.44
C TYR A 98 9.60 12.35 20.90
N VAL A 99 10.29 11.39 21.53
CA VAL A 99 10.72 11.49 22.94
C VAL A 99 12.14 12.05 23.03
N LEU A 100 13.11 11.45 22.32
CA LEU A 100 14.50 11.92 22.39
C LEU A 100 14.78 13.16 21.52
N LYS A 101 13.82 13.58 20.68
CA LYS A 101 13.94 14.72 19.75
C LYS A 101 15.15 14.61 18.82
N LYS A 102 15.56 13.38 18.49
CA LYS A 102 16.69 13.13 17.59
C LYS A 102 16.18 12.69 16.21
N PRO A 103 16.79 13.17 15.13
CA PRO A 103 16.44 12.72 13.80
C PRO A 103 16.93 11.28 13.58
N ILE A 104 16.29 10.58 12.64
CA ILE A 104 16.63 9.22 12.24
C ILE A 104 16.98 9.18 10.75
N ASN A 105 17.81 8.21 10.36
CA ASN A 105 18.09 7.95 8.95
C ASN A 105 17.24 6.77 8.45
N ALA A 106 16.94 6.78 7.14
CA ALA A 106 16.21 5.71 6.51
C ALA A 106 17.01 4.40 6.54
N ILE A 107 16.33 3.28 6.80
CA ILE A 107 16.94 1.95 6.67
C ILE A 107 16.81 1.53 5.20
N LEU A 108 17.88 1.74 4.42
CA LEU A 108 17.90 1.50 2.98
C LEU A 108 18.11 0.01 2.66
N LEU A 109 17.03 -0.78 2.70
CA LEU A 109 17.05 -2.19 2.26
C LEU A 109 16.84 -2.37 0.75
N LEU A 110 16.21 -1.41 0.09
CA LEU A 110 15.91 -1.45 -1.35
C LEU A 110 16.65 -0.34 -2.09
N PRO A 111 17.16 -0.60 -3.31
CA PRO A 111 17.81 0.43 -4.12
C PRO A 111 16.83 1.55 -4.46
N GLN A 112 17.27 2.78 -4.25
CA GLN A 112 16.47 4.00 -4.45
C GLN A 112 17.08 4.82 -5.57
N SER A 113 16.24 5.53 -6.32
CA SER A 113 16.71 6.63 -7.16
C SER A 113 17.05 7.80 -6.23
N ASP A 114 18.29 8.29 -6.31
CA ASP A 114 18.82 9.41 -5.52
C ASP A 114 17.84 10.60 -5.50
N SER A 115 17.67 11.23 -4.33
CA SER A 115 17.10 12.59 -4.07
C SER A 115 15.97 12.75 -3.04
N SER A 116 15.59 11.75 -2.23
CA SER A 116 14.59 12.05 -1.18
C SER A 116 15.24 12.63 0.09
N ASN A 117 14.84 13.86 0.47
CA ASN A 117 15.24 14.54 1.72
C ASN A 117 14.88 13.76 2.99
N TRP A 118 14.19 12.63 2.86
CA TRP A 118 13.80 11.74 3.94
C TRP A 118 14.87 10.69 4.26
N VAL A 119 15.86 10.49 3.39
CA VAL A 119 16.92 9.48 3.60
C VAL A 119 17.80 9.83 4.79
N GLU A 120 18.06 11.12 5.00
CA GLU A 120 18.92 11.62 6.05
C GLU A 120 18.16 12.56 6.98
N GLN A 121 18.38 12.38 8.28
CA GLN A 121 17.89 13.25 9.33
C GLN A 121 16.36 13.47 9.37
N SER A 122 15.58 12.44 9.06
CA SER A 122 14.12 12.49 9.16
C SER A 122 13.66 12.74 10.60
N LEU A 123 12.71 13.68 10.74
CA LEU A 123 11.95 13.93 11.97
C LEU A 123 10.64 13.14 12.02
N ARG A 124 10.53 12.07 11.23
CA ARG A 124 9.35 11.20 11.20
C ARG A 124 9.75 9.72 11.10
N PRO A 125 9.12 8.84 11.88
CA PRO A 125 9.31 7.39 11.76
C PRO A 125 8.88 6.86 10.39
N MET A 126 9.72 6.03 9.79
CA MET A 126 9.58 5.56 8.40
C MET A 126 9.89 4.07 8.20
N SER A 127 10.32 3.37 9.24
CA SER A 127 10.67 1.94 9.23
C SER A 127 11.75 1.62 8.18
N LEU A 128 11.51 0.63 7.34
CA LEU A 128 12.34 0.19 6.23
C LEU A 128 12.05 0.95 4.91
N PHE A 129 11.23 1.99 4.99
CA PHE A 129 10.79 2.77 3.83
C PHE A 129 11.48 4.12 3.82
N THR A 130 11.46 4.77 2.66
CA THR A 130 12.05 6.11 2.49
C THR A 130 11.10 7.25 2.75
N GLU A 131 9.84 6.99 3.06
CA GLU A 131 8.92 8.02 3.54
C GLU A 131 7.84 7.40 4.43
N PRO A 132 7.35 8.13 5.46
CA PRO A 132 6.21 7.70 6.26
C PRO A 132 4.97 7.36 5.43
N GLN A 133 4.71 8.09 4.34
CA GLN A 133 3.59 7.81 3.43
C GLN A 133 3.77 6.46 2.71
N THR A 134 4.98 6.13 2.29
CA THR A 134 5.27 4.85 1.63
C THR A 134 5.04 3.68 2.59
N TYR A 135 5.48 3.81 3.85
CA TYR A 135 5.16 2.86 4.90
C TYR A 135 3.64 2.67 5.03
N CYS A 136 2.88 3.76 5.20
CA CYS A 136 1.43 3.68 5.38
C CYS A 136 0.73 3.05 4.17
N SER A 137 1.06 3.47 2.95
CA SER A 137 0.49 2.92 1.72
C SER A 137 0.78 1.43 1.57
N PHE A 138 1.99 0.99 1.94
CA PHE A 138 2.40 -0.40 1.84
C PHE A 138 1.78 -1.28 2.91
N ILE A 139 1.51 -0.75 4.11
CA ILE A 139 1.08 -1.55 5.27
C ILE A 139 -0.45 -1.52 5.44
N PHE A 140 -1.14 -0.50 4.90
CA PHE A 140 -2.59 -0.37 5.00
C PHE A 140 -3.39 -1.59 4.48
N PRO A 141 -3.01 -2.26 3.38
CA PRO A 141 -3.69 -3.48 2.98
C PRO A 141 -3.58 -4.61 4.02
N ALA A 142 -2.45 -4.73 4.73
CA ALA A 142 -2.30 -5.69 5.82
C ALA A 142 -3.24 -5.35 6.99
N PHE A 143 -3.38 -4.06 7.31
CA PHE A 143 -4.34 -3.59 8.32
C PHE A 143 -5.78 -4.01 7.97
N LEU A 144 -6.22 -3.77 6.72
CA LEU A 144 -7.56 -4.16 6.25
C LEU A 144 -7.77 -5.68 6.32
N LEU A 145 -6.75 -6.47 5.97
CA LEU A 145 -6.83 -7.92 6.04
C LEU A 145 -6.93 -8.43 7.49
N CYS A 146 -6.14 -7.86 8.41
CA CYS A 146 -6.23 -8.19 9.84
C CYS A 146 -7.62 -7.85 10.39
N TYR A 147 -8.13 -6.66 10.06
CA TYR A 147 -9.47 -6.23 10.47
C TYR A 147 -10.56 -7.17 9.95
N LYS A 148 -10.52 -7.51 8.66
CA LYS A 148 -11.48 -8.43 8.03
C LYS A 148 -11.43 -9.84 8.63
N LYS A 149 -10.24 -10.33 8.99
CA LYS A 149 -10.05 -11.64 9.64
C LYS A 149 -10.26 -11.60 11.16
N LYS A 150 -10.65 -10.46 11.75
CA LYS A 150 -10.81 -10.25 13.20
C LYS A 150 -9.53 -10.54 14.01
N ASP A 151 -8.37 -10.35 13.41
CA ASP A 151 -7.08 -10.42 14.13
C ASP A 151 -6.81 -9.08 14.82
N TYR A 152 -7.43 -8.90 15.99
CA TYR A 152 -7.38 -7.66 16.76
C TYR A 152 -5.96 -7.25 17.14
N PHE A 153 -5.09 -8.21 17.42
CA PHE A 153 -3.69 -7.93 17.75
C PHE A 153 -2.96 -7.31 16.56
N GLY A 154 -3.07 -7.92 15.37
CA GLY A 154 -2.50 -7.37 14.14
C GLY A 154 -3.09 -6.00 13.79
N THR A 155 -4.42 -5.87 13.86
CA THR A 155 -5.13 -4.61 13.60
C THR A 155 -4.64 -3.48 14.52
N PHE A 156 -4.60 -3.71 15.83
CA PHE A 156 -4.18 -2.69 16.80
C PHE A 156 -2.72 -2.30 16.62
N THR A 157 -1.83 -3.30 16.47
CA THR A 157 -0.40 -3.06 16.28
C THR A 157 -0.16 -2.19 15.06
N ILE A 158 -0.74 -2.55 13.91
CA ILE A 158 -0.55 -1.81 12.67
C ILE A 158 -1.19 -0.41 12.74
N PHE A 159 -2.37 -0.28 13.36
CA PHE A 159 -3.00 1.02 13.62
C PHE A 159 -2.05 1.95 14.37
N LEU A 160 -1.42 1.46 15.44
CA LEU A 160 -0.47 2.22 16.24
C LEU A 160 0.70 2.70 15.37
N GLY A 161 1.24 1.83 14.52
CA GLY A 161 2.32 2.19 13.59
C GLY A 161 1.91 3.25 12.57
N ILE A 162 0.69 3.18 12.02
CA ILE A 162 0.19 4.20 11.09
C ILE A 162 0.03 5.55 11.79
N PHE A 163 -0.46 5.55 13.04
CA PHE A 163 -0.59 6.78 13.82
C PHE A 163 0.78 7.39 14.16
N LEU A 164 1.72 6.57 14.64
CA LEU A 164 3.07 6.99 15.03
C LEU A 164 3.96 7.37 13.85
N SER A 165 3.63 7.02 12.61
CA SER A 165 4.40 7.48 11.44
C SER A 165 4.21 8.99 11.18
N GLY A 166 3.13 9.58 11.70
CA GLY A 166 2.79 10.98 11.45
C GLY A 166 2.43 11.26 9.99
N SER A 167 2.05 10.24 9.22
CA SER A 167 1.61 10.38 7.83
C SER A 167 0.16 10.86 7.76
N SER A 168 -0.07 12.07 7.24
CA SER A 168 -1.42 12.61 7.04
C SER A 168 -2.30 11.69 6.19
N LEU A 169 -1.72 11.09 5.14
CA LEU A 169 -2.43 10.14 4.28
C LEU A 169 -2.82 8.88 5.06
N GLY A 170 -1.90 8.32 5.85
CA GLY A 170 -2.19 7.13 6.67
C GLY A 170 -3.30 7.37 7.68
N ILE A 171 -3.27 8.50 8.38
CA ILE A 171 -4.30 8.91 9.33
C ILE A 171 -5.64 9.09 8.61
N MET A 172 -5.66 9.78 7.47
CA MET A 172 -6.87 9.99 6.68
C MET A 172 -7.51 8.67 6.25
N MET A 173 -6.72 7.68 5.80
CA MET A 173 -7.23 6.36 5.41
C MET A 173 -7.90 5.61 6.57
N ILE A 174 -7.34 5.70 7.78
CA ILE A 174 -7.94 5.12 8.98
C ILE A 174 -9.25 5.81 9.34
N VAL A 175 -9.29 7.15 9.30
CA VAL A 175 -10.51 7.93 9.58
C VAL A 175 -11.62 7.58 8.59
N PHE A 176 -11.32 7.53 7.28
CA PHE A 176 -12.29 7.12 6.27
C PHE A 176 -12.81 5.71 6.50
N LEU A 177 -11.94 4.75 6.87
CA LEU A 177 -12.39 3.40 7.20
C LEU A 177 -13.32 3.42 8.41
N GLY A 178 -12.98 4.18 9.46
CA GLY A 178 -13.81 4.37 10.64
C GLY A 178 -15.21 4.90 10.29
N LEU A 179 -15.28 5.96 9.48
CA LEU A 179 -16.55 6.51 9.00
C LEU A 179 -17.37 5.49 8.23
N ILE A 180 -16.77 4.77 7.28
CA ILE A 180 -17.46 3.73 6.50
C ILE A 180 -18.02 2.64 7.42
N THR A 181 -17.24 2.19 8.41
CA THR A 181 -17.68 1.17 9.36
C THR A 181 -18.80 1.67 10.27
N PHE A 182 -18.73 2.92 10.73
CA PHE A 182 -19.76 3.55 11.54
C PHE A 182 -21.10 3.66 10.78
N PHE A 183 -21.08 4.19 9.55
CA PHE A 183 -22.28 4.29 8.71
C PHE A 183 -22.87 2.92 8.39
N LYS A 184 -22.05 1.90 8.14
CA LYS A 184 -22.54 0.54 7.90
C LYS A 184 -23.20 -0.05 9.15
N SER A 185 -22.64 0.21 10.33
CA SER A 185 -23.20 -0.22 11.61
C SER A 185 -24.52 0.47 11.93
N SER A 186 -24.62 1.79 11.70
CA SER A 186 -25.87 2.54 11.95
C SER A 186 -26.99 2.07 11.03
N ILE A 187 -26.71 1.87 9.73
CA ILE A 187 -27.68 1.32 8.77
C ILE A 187 -28.13 -0.10 9.17
N SER A 188 -27.22 -0.93 9.66
CA SER A 188 -27.56 -2.28 10.16
C SER A 188 -28.42 -2.23 11.42
N PHE A 189 -28.20 -1.25 12.31
CA PHE A 189 -29.00 -1.07 13.52
C PHE A 189 -30.44 -0.67 13.16
N PHE A 190 -30.63 0.27 12.23
CA PHE A 190 -31.96 0.68 11.77
C PHE A 190 -32.73 -0.38 10.96
N LYS A 191 -32.06 -1.41 10.44
CA LYS A 191 -32.74 -2.54 9.78
C LYS A 191 -33.24 -3.62 10.75
N ASN A 192 -32.74 -3.61 11.99
CA ASN A 192 -33.07 -4.60 13.02
C ASN A 192 -33.98 -4.03 14.12
N VAL A 193 -34.48 -2.81 13.95
CA VAL A 193 -35.55 -2.16 14.73
C VAL A 193 -36.78 -2.08 13.86
#